data_AF-A0A4Y2LZC9-F1
#
_entry.id   AF-A0A4Y2LZC9-F1
#
_cell.length_a   1.000
_cell.length_b   1.000
_cell.length_c   1.000
_cell.angle_alpha   90.00
_cell.angle_beta   90.00
_cell.angle_gamma   90.00
#
_symmetry.space_group_name_H-M   'P 1'
#
loop_
_entity.id
_entity.type
_entity.pdbx_description
1 polymer ?
#
loop_
_entity_poly.entity_id
_entity_poly.type
_entity_poly.pdbx_seq_one_letter_code
_entity_poly.pdbx_strand_id
1 'polypeptide(L)'
;KAWFFKFKAGNFDIEDEPCSGHSIEVDCEQLKQIIDQDRNVSTQTITLELDICRKTIVNALTHINRTFKFNRWVPHELTAEDKRKRKAACLALLRDQRKEKILDRIVSCDEKWVYYNNTSHKRG
;
A
#
# COMPACT_ATOMS: atom_id res chain seq x y z
N LYS A 1 -16.31 45.24 12.65
CA LYS A 1 -16.28 46.25 11.55
C LYS A 1 -15.87 45.65 10.19
N ALA A 2 -15.08 44.57 10.12
CA ALA A 2 -14.66 43.95 8.85
C ALA A 2 -15.82 43.38 8.00
N TRP A 3 -16.76 42.66 8.61
CA TRP A 3 -17.93 42.08 7.92
C TRP A 3 -18.82 43.12 7.24
N PHE A 4 -19.05 44.27 7.87
CA PHE A 4 -19.86 45.35 7.29
C PHE A 4 -19.26 45.89 5.98
N PHE A 5 -17.93 46.00 5.90
CA PHE A 5 -17.25 46.41 4.66
C PHE A 5 -17.27 45.32 3.58
N LYS A 6 -17.13 44.04 3.95
CA LYS A 6 -17.27 42.91 2.99
C LYS A 6 -18.66 42.88 2.36
N PHE A 7 -19.71 43.03 3.16
CA PHE A 7 -21.09 43.11 2.65
C PHE A 7 -21.34 44.36 1.79
N LYS A 8 -20.82 45.53 2.19
CA LYS A 8 -20.90 46.75 1.36
C LYS A 8 -20.16 46.63 0.03
N ALA A 9 -19.12 45.80 -0.04
CA ALA A 9 -18.37 45.49 -1.25
C ALA A 9 -19.05 44.42 -2.13
N GLY A 10 -20.24 43.94 -1.74
CA GLY A 10 -20.98 42.92 -2.48
C GLY A 10 -20.48 41.49 -2.24
N ASN A 11 -19.58 41.27 -1.29
CA ASN A 11 -19.19 39.94 -0.86
C ASN A 11 -20.18 39.46 0.23
N PHE A 12 -21.08 38.58 -0.17
CA PHE A 12 -22.06 37.91 0.70
C PHE A 12 -21.66 36.48 1.04
N ASP A 13 -20.44 36.07 0.68
CA ASP A 13 -19.94 34.75 1.04
C ASP A 13 -19.82 34.64 2.56
N ILE A 14 -20.39 33.57 3.10
CA ILE A 14 -20.44 33.28 4.54
C ILE A 14 -19.30 32.32 4.90
N GLU A 15 -18.74 31.64 3.91
CA GLU A 15 -17.60 30.75 4.11
C GLU A 15 -16.36 31.56 4.50
N ASP A 16 -15.55 30.99 5.38
CA ASP A 16 -14.28 31.58 5.75
C ASP A 16 -13.35 31.61 4.53
N GLU A 17 -12.73 32.77 4.27
CA GLU A 17 -11.65 32.86 3.29
C GLU A 17 -10.55 31.85 3.66
N PRO A 18 -9.83 31.30 2.66
CA PRO A 18 -8.79 30.31 2.92
C PRO A 18 -7.81 30.83 3.98
N CYS A 19 -7.92 30.30 5.19
CA CYS A 19 -7.02 30.65 6.27
C CYS A 19 -5.60 30.29 5.84
N SER A 20 -4.65 31.21 6.03
CA SER A 20 -3.22 30.93 5.92
C SER A 20 -2.78 30.04 7.08
N GLY A 21 -3.32 28.81 7.14
CA GLY A 21 -2.80 27.78 8.03
C GLY A 21 -1.34 27.49 7.67
N HIS A 22 -0.58 27.04 8.66
CA HIS A 22 0.80 26.61 8.42
C HIS A 22 0.79 25.35 7.55
N SER A 23 0.98 25.52 6.24
CA SER A 23 1.36 24.43 5.36
C SER A 23 2.73 23.98 5.81
N ILE A 24 2.80 22.91 6.61
CA ILE A 24 4.05 22.17 6.72
C ILE A 24 4.21 21.54 5.35
N GLU A 25 4.93 22.23 4.48
CA GLU A 25 5.27 21.81 3.13
C GLU A 25 6.28 20.67 3.27
N VAL A 26 5.78 19.50 3.67
CA VAL A 26 6.53 18.27 3.45
C VAL A 26 6.58 18.12 1.95
N ASP A 27 7.79 18.08 1.40
CA ASP A 27 8.00 17.73 0.00
C ASP A 27 7.45 16.31 -0.20
N CYS A 28 6.22 16.26 -0.70
CA CYS A 28 5.49 15.03 -0.95
C CYS A 28 6.18 14.21 -2.05
N GLU A 29 6.99 14.85 -2.90
CA GLU A 29 7.74 14.18 -3.95
C GLU A 29 8.99 13.50 -3.37
N GLN A 30 9.72 14.19 -2.51
CA GLN A 30 10.83 13.58 -1.75
C GLN A 30 10.35 12.39 -0.90
N LEU A 31 9.19 12.53 -0.24
CA LEU A 31 8.61 11.44 0.56
C LEU A 31 8.21 10.23 -0.31
N LYS A 32 7.66 10.45 -1.52
CA LYS A 32 7.38 9.35 -2.46
C LYS A 32 8.67 8.66 -2.91
N GLN A 33 9.72 9.42 -3.22
CA GLN A 33 10.99 8.88 -3.67
C GLN A 33 11.60 7.94 -2.62
N ILE A 34 11.55 8.29 -1.34
CA ILE A 34 12.03 7.44 -0.24
C ILE A 34 11.23 6.13 -0.17
N ILE A 35 9.90 6.19 -0.30
CA ILE A 35 9.02 5.01 -0.26
C ILE A 35 9.19 4.12 -1.49
N ASP A 36 9.43 4.70 -2.66
CA ASP A 36 9.63 3.96 -3.91
C ASP A 36 11.01 3.27 -3.94
N GLN A 37 12.01 3.80 -3.24
CA GLN A 37 13.31 3.14 -3.02
C GLN A 37 13.20 1.96 -2.06
N ASP A 38 12.58 2.14 -0.89
CA ASP A 38 12.29 1.06 0.05
C ASP A 38 10.87 1.18 0.61
N ARG A 39 10.03 0.23 0.18
CA ARG A 39 8.63 0.16 0.61
C ARG A 39 8.48 -0.19 2.10
N ASN A 40 9.50 -0.74 2.74
CA ASN A 40 9.48 -1.18 4.14
C ASN A 40 10.10 -0.16 5.10
N VAL A 41 10.46 1.03 4.62
CA VAL A 41 11.03 2.09 5.44
C VAL A 41 10.10 2.46 6.61
N SER A 42 10.66 2.61 7.80
CA SER A 42 9.90 2.98 8.98
C SER A 42 9.65 4.50 9.01
N THR A 43 8.53 4.93 9.58
CA THR A 43 8.29 6.37 9.82
C THR A 43 9.40 7.01 10.64
N GLN A 44 10.04 6.26 11.55
CA GLN A 44 11.17 6.76 12.35
C GLN A 44 12.42 7.01 11.50
N THR A 45 12.71 6.13 10.53
CA THR A 45 13.83 6.32 9.61
C THR A 45 13.61 7.57 8.77
N ILE A 46 12.41 7.73 8.20
CA ILE A 46 12.03 8.93 7.43
C ILE A 46 12.16 10.19 8.27
N THR A 47 11.76 10.15 9.56
CA THR A 47 11.87 11.34 10.44
C THR A 47 13.30 11.77 10.68
N LEU A 48 14.24 10.83 10.75
CA LEU A 48 15.65 11.13 10.95
C LEU A 48 16.29 11.63 9.66
N GLU A 49 15.88 11.11 8.50
CA GLU A 49 16.40 11.52 7.19
C GLU A 49 15.91 12.93 6.79
N LEU A 50 14.64 13.24 7.05
CA LEU A 50 14.03 14.52 6.67
C LEU A 50 14.08 15.57 7.78
N ASP A 51 14.48 15.19 9.00
CA ASP A 51 14.38 16.03 10.22
C ASP A 51 12.98 16.61 10.46
N ILE A 52 11.95 15.84 10.10
CA ILE A 52 10.53 16.22 10.24
C ILE A 52 9.89 15.42 11.37
N CYS A 53 9.01 16.06 12.13
CA CYS A 53 8.24 15.40 13.17
C CYS A 53 7.40 14.23 12.64
N ARG A 54 7.37 13.12 13.39
CA ARG A 54 6.60 11.90 13.08
C ARG A 54 5.16 12.19 12.69
N LYS A 55 4.49 13.08 13.42
CA LYS A 55 3.07 13.42 13.19
C LYS A 55 2.87 14.02 11.80
N THR A 56 3.78 14.89 11.37
CA THR A 56 3.73 15.53 10.07
C THR A 56 3.94 14.51 8.95
N ILE A 57 4.88 13.57 9.10
CA ILE A 57 5.10 12.51 8.11
C ILE A 57 3.88 11.58 8.00
N VAL A 58 3.27 11.19 9.12
CA VAL A 58 2.05 10.38 9.09
C VAL A 58 0.92 11.11 8.35
N ASN A 59 0.73 12.41 8.61
CA ASN A 59 -0.25 13.22 7.89
C ASN A 59 0.09 13.33 6.39
N ALA A 60 1.35 13.53 6.03
CA ALA A 60 1.78 13.58 4.64
C ALA A 60 1.52 12.24 3.93
N LEU A 61 1.79 11.11 4.59
CA LEU A 61 1.50 9.77 4.05
C LEU A 61 0.01 9.56 3.79
N THR A 62 -0.87 10.05 4.68
CA THR A 62 -2.32 9.97 4.46
C THR A 62 -2.76 10.88 3.30
N HIS A 63 -2.19 12.07 3.16
CA HIS A 63 -2.44 12.94 2.00
C HIS A 63 -2.01 12.33 0.66
N ILE A 64 -0.92 11.55 0.64
CA ILE A 64 -0.40 10.85 -0.55
C ILE A 64 -1.11 9.49 -0.77
N ASN A 65 -2.12 9.15 0.03
CA ASN A 65 -2.81 7.85 0.00
C ASN A 65 -1.86 6.65 0.13
N ARG A 66 -0.80 6.78 0.94
CA ARG A 66 0.13 5.69 1.24
C ARG A 66 -0.19 5.12 2.62
N THR A 67 -0.51 3.83 2.64
CA THR A 67 -0.79 3.08 3.87
C THR A 67 0.21 1.95 4.02
N PHE A 68 0.76 1.78 5.22
CA PHE A 68 1.56 0.61 5.54
C PHE A 68 0.72 -0.67 5.41
N LYS A 69 1.27 -1.69 4.74
CA LYS A 69 0.68 -3.02 4.64
C LYS A 69 1.76 -4.03 4.95
N PHE A 70 1.44 -5.02 5.79
CA PHE A 70 2.37 -6.10 6.08
C PHE A 70 2.74 -6.86 4.79
N ASN A 71 4.00 -7.28 4.74
CA ASN A 71 4.48 -8.13 3.67
C ASN A 71 3.71 -9.46 3.67
N ARG A 72 3.32 -9.91 2.47
CA ARG A 72 2.66 -11.21 2.32
C ARG A 72 3.67 -12.31 2.58
N TRP A 73 3.32 -13.27 3.43
CA TRP A 73 4.15 -14.46 3.64
C TRP A 73 4.26 -15.27 2.34
N VAL A 74 5.49 -15.61 1.96
CA VAL A 74 5.79 -16.43 0.78
C VAL A 74 6.42 -17.74 1.26
N PRO A 75 5.89 -18.92 0.89
CA PRO A 75 6.34 -20.19 1.44
C PRO A 75 7.80 -20.55 1.16
N HIS A 76 8.33 -20.13 0.01
CA HIS A 76 9.67 -20.49 -0.42
C HIS A 76 10.31 -19.39 -1.25
N GLU A 77 11.60 -19.18 -1.04
CA GLU A 77 12.43 -18.30 -1.86
C GLU A 77 12.86 -19.04 -3.12
N LEU A 78 12.19 -18.75 -4.24
CA LEU A 78 12.45 -19.43 -5.51
C LEU A 78 13.71 -18.90 -6.19
N THR A 79 14.55 -19.81 -6.68
CA THR A 79 15.69 -19.46 -7.54
C THR A 79 15.22 -18.92 -8.90
N ALA A 80 16.10 -18.24 -9.63
CA ALA A 80 15.80 -17.78 -10.99
C ALA A 80 15.41 -18.94 -11.93
N GLU A 81 16.04 -20.11 -11.74
CA GLU A 81 15.72 -21.32 -12.49
C GLU A 81 14.34 -21.87 -12.13
N ASP A 82 13.98 -21.94 -10.85
CA ASP A 82 12.64 -22.41 -10.44
C ASP A 82 11.54 -21.52 -10.99
N LYS A 83 11.75 -20.19 -10.96
CA LYS A 83 10.83 -19.21 -11.55
C LYS A 83 10.63 -19.46 -13.05
N ARG A 84 11.72 -19.73 -13.77
CA ARG A 84 11.68 -20.04 -15.21
C ARG A 84 10.96 -21.35 -15.48
N LYS A 85 11.28 -22.42 -14.75
CA LYS A 85 10.61 -23.74 -14.87
C LYS A 85 9.11 -23.62 -14.60
N ARG A 86 8.73 -22.96 -13.50
CA ARG A 86 7.31 -22.72 -13.15
C ARG A 86 6.59 -21.92 -14.23
N LYS A 87 7.18 -20.82 -14.73
CA LYS A 87 6.58 -20.00 -15.80
C LYS A 87 6.37 -20.82 -17.07
N ALA A 88 7.37 -21.60 -17.48
CA ALA A 88 7.28 -22.45 -18.67
C ALA A 88 6.17 -23.51 -18.53
N ALA A 89 6.11 -24.20 -17.39
CA ALA A 89 5.06 -25.18 -17.10
C ALA A 89 3.66 -24.55 -17.12
N CYS A 90 3.47 -23.40 -16.46
CA CYS A 90 2.18 -22.69 -16.47
C CYS A 90 1.76 -22.26 -17.88
N LEU A 91 2.69 -21.77 -18.70
CA LEU A 91 2.40 -21.38 -20.09
C LEU A 91 2.03 -22.59 -20.97
N ALA A 92 2.67 -23.74 -20.77
CA ALA A 92 2.31 -24.98 -21.44
C ALA A 92 0.89 -25.42 -21.06
N LEU A 93 0.60 -25.52 -19.75
CA LEU A 93 -0.72 -25.88 -19.25
C LEU A 93 -1.81 -24.91 -19.74
N LEU A 94 -1.52 -23.61 -19.81
CA LEU A 94 -2.47 -22.62 -20.34
C LEU A 94 -2.74 -22.81 -21.84
N ARG A 95 -1.74 -23.21 -22.63
CA ARG A 95 -1.92 -23.54 -24.05
C ARG A 95 -2.79 -24.79 -24.20
N ASP A 96 -2.56 -25.80 -23.38
CA ASP A 96 -3.30 -27.05 -23.44
C ASP A 96 -4.76 -26.85 -23.02
N GLN A 97 -5.02 -26.07 -21.97
CA GLN A 97 -6.38 -25.67 -21.56
C GLN A 97 -7.17 -24.95 -22.66
N ARG A 98 -6.48 -24.19 -23.52
CA ARG A 98 -7.14 -23.48 -24.63
C ARG A 98 -7.48 -24.40 -25.80
N LYS A 99 -6.72 -25.49 -25.98
CA LYS A 99 -6.97 -26.47 -27.04
C LYS A 99 -8.00 -27.51 -26.62
N GLU A 100 -7.90 -27.97 -25.38
CA GLU A 100 -8.75 -29.01 -24.80
C GLU A 100 -9.14 -28.59 -23.38
N LYS A 101 -10.34 -28.97 -22.93
CA LYS A 101 -10.82 -28.69 -21.57
C LYS A 101 -10.15 -29.60 -20.54
N ILE A 102 -8.84 -29.45 -20.35
CA ILE A 102 -8.07 -30.34 -19.48
C ILE A 102 -8.44 -30.18 -18.00
N LEU A 103 -9.10 -29.09 -17.57
CA LEU A 103 -9.63 -28.96 -16.20
C LEU A 103 -10.70 -30.00 -15.88
N ASP A 104 -11.56 -30.36 -16.84
CA ASP A 104 -12.68 -31.29 -16.63
C ASP A 104 -12.21 -32.74 -16.39
N ARG A 105 -10.93 -33.03 -16.65
CA ARG A 105 -10.33 -34.36 -16.58
C ARG A 105 -9.34 -34.51 -15.41
N ILE A 106 -8.97 -33.41 -14.76
CA ILE A 106 -7.95 -33.44 -13.70
C ILE A 106 -8.60 -33.85 -12.38
N VAL A 107 -7.99 -34.83 -11.73
CA VAL A 107 -8.24 -35.16 -10.32
C VAL A 107 -6.96 -34.84 -9.56
N SER A 108 -7.04 -33.99 -8.53
CA SER A 108 -5.92 -33.62 -7.68
C SER A 108 -6.08 -34.21 -6.27
N CYS A 109 -4.98 -34.61 -5.65
CA CYS A 109 -4.92 -35.03 -4.26
C CYS A 109 -3.77 -34.30 -3.57
N ASP A 110 -3.96 -33.90 -2.31
CA ASP A 110 -2.93 -33.31 -1.45
C ASP A 110 -3.20 -33.75 -0.01
N GLU A 111 -2.14 -33.82 0.79
CA GLU A 111 -2.22 -34.22 2.20
C GLU A 111 -2.12 -33.01 3.11
N LYS A 112 -3.05 -32.90 4.07
CA LYS A 112 -3.06 -31.81 5.06
C LYS A 112 -3.18 -32.36 6.46
N TRP A 113 -2.30 -31.92 7.34
CA TRP A 113 -2.38 -32.21 8.78
C TRP A 113 -3.63 -31.59 9.41
N VAL A 114 -4.38 -32.39 10.17
CA VAL A 114 -5.52 -31.95 10.98
C VAL A 114 -5.17 -32.15 12.46
N TYR A 115 -4.89 -31.04 13.15
CA TYR A 115 -4.55 -31.05 14.57
C TYR A 115 -5.82 -31.11 15.43
N TYR A 116 -5.78 -31.85 16.54
CA TYR A 116 -6.90 -31.99 17.49
C TYR A 116 -7.27 -30.68 18.19
N ASN A 117 -6.27 -29.84 18.50
CA ASN A 117 -6.47 -28.51 19.06
C ASN A 117 -5.53 -27.52 18.36
N ASN A 118 -6.09 -26.50 17.71
CA ASN A 118 -5.34 -25.45 17.01
C ASN A 118 -5.56 -24.11 17.71
N THR A 119 -4.98 -23.93 18.91
CA THR A 119 -5.01 -22.65 19.63
C THR A 119 -4.04 -21.65 19.00
N SER A 120 -4.31 -21.21 17.77
CA SER A 120 -3.58 -20.09 17.17
C SER A 120 -4.23 -18.78 17.61
N HIS A 121 -3.56 -18.00 18.46
CA HIS A 121 -3.95 -16.61 18.74
C HIS A 121 -3.93 -15.82 17.43
N LYS A 122 -5.10 -15.31 17.01
CA LYS A 122 -5.17 -14.32 15.93
C LYS A 122 -4.54 -13.02 16.44
N ARG A 123 -3.28 -12.74 16.09
CA ARG A 123 -2.75 -11.39 16.18
C ARG A 123 -3.40 -10.60 15.04
N GLY A 124 -4.28 -9.67 15.41
CA GLY A 124 -4.81 -8.63 14.52
C GLY A 124 -3.77 -7.58 14.20
#